data_AF-A0A0B1SK20-F1
#
_entry.id   AF-A0A0B1SK20-F1
#
_cell.length_a   1.000
_cell.length_b   1.000
_cell.length_c   1.000
_cell.angle_alpha   90.00
_cell.angle_beta   90.00
_cell.angle_gamma   90.00
#
_symmetry.space_group_name_H-M   'P 1'
#
loop_
_entity.id
_entity.type
_entity.pdbx_description
1 polymer ?
#
loop_
_entity_poly.entity_id
_entity_poly.type
_entity_poly.pdbx_seq_one_letter_code
_entity_poly.pdbx_strand_id
1 'polypeptide(L)'
;MKPATTFEENDRLAKERLLELYPRAEYKRLPRAWNKNDKYHFLDISHSSLRVSYKGNGKQQQKDAASTRADYPIPPQCGVYYFEITIVRGLKGCMGVGVCGKSVNLNRLPGWDRYSYGYHGDDGNFFSFSGNGVSYGPKFTTGDVVGCGVNLVNKTIFFTKNGVHLGIASREVEHIDDLYPTIGLQTSGEVVDANFGQRPFRFDIRPEMEAARAKVSGEILSVQLPSEKTDWMNKLVSSWMACEGYSKSMASFCNAAKLVPEEGEQSIETRKEIVALVLSRRSAEAIARMEDAYPDIFVLNKNIALVLKCQQFVEMAAEIAQQEALSKPVTVSSSNGQTISSNITSPRSVHKFPTNPHKRTYGKYGKCRTLVVVWYVDRSAWSFSLADSQAEDIEAPPARRTPPFGDESAP
;
A
#
# COMPACT_ATOMS: atom_id res chain seq x y z
N MET A 1 17.83 38.11 -10.61
CA MET A 1 17.85 36.63 -10.64
C MET A 1 19.05 36.15 -9.84
N LYS A 2 18.85 35.40 -8.76
CA LYS A 2 19.98 34.82 -8.01
C LYS A 2 20.60 33.70 -8.86
N PRO A 3 21.93 33.61 -8.97
CA PRO A 3 22.60 32.54 -9.71
C PRO A 3 22.27 31.18 -9.07
N ALA A 4 21.93 30.19 -9.89
CA ALA A 4 21.59 28.82 -9.48
C ALA A 4 22.82 28.04 -8.96
N THR A 5 23.40 28.47 -7.84
CA THR A 5 24.64 27.89 -7.30
C THR A 5 24.62 27.57 -5.81
N THR A 6 23.50 27.74 -5.11
CA THR A 6 23.39 27.30 -3.71
C THR A 6 22.78 25.90 -3.64
N PHE A 7 23.66 24.92 -3.52
CA PHE A 7 23.48 23.49 -3.23
C PHE A 7 22.83 23.22 -1.85
N GLU A 8 21.92 24.06 -1.37
CA GLU A 8 21.23 23.80 -0.10
C GLU A 8 20.04 22.88 -0.34
N GLU A 9 20.33 21.59 -0.29
CA GLU A 9 19.35 20.52 -0.32
C GLU A 9 18.52 20.55 0.95
N ASN A 10 17.22 20.77 0.80
CA ASN A 10 16.30 20.48 1.87
C ASN A 10 15.91 19.00 1.76
N ASP A 11 16.66 18.14 2.43
CA ASP A 11 16.43 16.68 2.46
C ASP A 11 14.98 16.31 2.78
N ARG A 12 14.31 17.12 3.61
CA ARG A 12 12.89 16.93 3.92
C ARG A 12 12.02 17.11 2.68
N LEU A 13 12.22 18.19 1.92
CA LEU A 13 11.44 18.46 0.70
C LEU A 13 11.75 17.43 -0.40
N ALA A 14 13.01 17.00 -0.52
CA ALA A 14 13.40 15.92 -1.44
C ALA A 14 12.66 14.61 -1.08
N LYS A 15 12.64 14.26 0.20
CA LYS A 15 11.91 13.09 0.71
C LYS A 15 10.41 13.17 0.46
N GLU A 16 9.79 14.30 0.79
CA GLU A 16 8.35 14.53 0.56
C GLU A 16 8.00 14.36 -0.92
N ARG A 17 8.76 14.98 -1.82
CA ARG A 17 8.58 14.85 -3.28
C ARG A 17 8.69 13.41 -3.76
N LEU A 18 9.71 12.68 -3.31
CA LEU A 18 9.89 11.28 -3.70
C LEU A 18 8.77 10.38 -3.17
N LEU A 19 8.26 10.63 -1.96
CA LEU A 19 7.12 9.89 -1.41
C LEU A 19 5.81 10.23 -2.13
N GLU A 20 5.65 11.46 -2.62
CA GLU A 20 4.50 11.87 -3.43
C GLU A 20 4.54 11.21 -4.83
N LEU A 21 5.69 11.25 -5.50
CA LEU A 21 5.88 10.67 -6.82
C LEU A 21 5.84 9.12 -6.79
N TYR A 22 6.42 8.51 -5.76
CA TYR A 22 6.60 7.06 -5.67
C TYR A 22 6.07 6.48 -4.34
N PRO A 23 4.75 6.62 -4.05
CA PRO A 23 4.18 6.26 -2.75
C PRO A 23 4.20 4.76 -2.43
N ARG A 24 4.47 3.91 -3.43
CA ARG A 24 4.54 2.44 -3.28
C ARG A 24 5.96 1.91 -3.34
N ALA A 25 6.95 2.73 -3.69
CA ALA A 25 8.35 2.33 -3.70
C ALA A 25 8.96 2.48 -2.31
N GLU A 26 9.87 1.59 -1.95
CA GLU A 26 10.63 1.72 -0.71
C GLU A 26 11.60 2.90 -0.83
N TYR A 27 11.38 3.96 -0.05
CA TYR A 27 12.17 5.19 -0.11
C TYR A 27 13.69 4.98 -0.04
N LYS A 28 14.16 4.01 0.76
CA LYS A 28 15.58 3.70 0.93
C LYS A 28 16.22 3.07 -0.32
N ARG A 29 15.41 2.50 -1.22
CA ARG A 29 15.85 1.83 -2.45
C ARG A 29 15.65 2.68 -3.70
N LEU A 30 15.16 3.90 -3.56
CA LEU A 30 15.07 4.83 -4.67
C LEU A 30 16.49 5.35 -5.02
N PRO A 31 16.83 5.46 -6.32
CA PRO A 31 18.06 6.10 -6.72
C PRO A 31 18.04 7.56 -6.28
N ARG A 32 19.08 7.98 -5.54
CA ARG A 32 19.17 9.35 -5.02
C ARG A 32 20.55 9.97 -5.21
N ALA A 33 21.53 9.19 -5.65
CA ALA A 33 22.88 9.67 -5.85
C ALA A 33 23.59 8.82 -6.91
N TRP A 34 24.68 9.34 -7.46
CA TRP A 34 25.62 8.52 -8.20
C TRP A 34 26.44 7.63 -7.27
N ASN A 35 26.69 6.39 -7.70
CA ASN A 35 27.45 5.44 -6.92
C ASN A 35 28.96 5.68 -7.08
N LYS A 36 29.64 6.10 -6.00
CA LYS A 36 31.08 6.35 -6.01
C LYS A 36 31.93 5.13 -6.34
N ASN A 37 31.41 3.93 -6.10
CA ASN A 37 32.09 2.67 -6.35
C ASN A 37 31.72 2.04 -7.70
N ASP A 38 30.63 2.49 -8.32
CA ASP A 38 30.14 1.97 -9.60
C ASP A 38 30.23 3.03 -10.71
N LYS A 39 31.48 3.34 -11.05
CA LYS A 39 31.88 4.32 -12.05
C LYS A 39 33.16 3.90 -12.74
N TYR A 40 33.37 4.35 -13.97
CA TYR A 40 34.68 4.24 -14.60
C TYR A 40 35.66 5.29 -14.05
N HIS A 41 36.96 4.98 -14.04
CA HIS A 41 37.98 5.78 -13.33
C HIS A 41 38.21 7.20 -13.89
N PHE A 42 37.74 7.49 -15.11
CA PHE A 42 37.79 8.83 -15.70
C PHE A 42 36.71 9.78 -15.19
N LEU A 43 35.81 9.31 -14.32
CA LEU A 43 34.80 10.15 -13.69
C LEU A 43 35.20 10.49 -12.26
N ASP A 44 34.92 11.73 -11.88
CA ASP A 44 34.92 12.19 -10.50
C ASP A 44 33.51 12.60 -10.07
N ILE A 45 33.12 12.19 -8.85
CA ILE A 45 31.77 12.37 -8.30
C ILE A 45 31.86 13.25 -7.07
N SER A 46 31.20 14.40 -7.10
CA SER A 46 31.24 15.44 -6.06
C SER A 46 29.84 15.98 -5.73
N HIS A 47 29.76 16.97 -4.84
CA HIS A 47 28.52 17.67 -4.45
C HIS A 47 27.39 16.71 -4.05
N SER A 48 27.52 16.10 -2.86
CA SER A 48 26.57 15.09 -2.35
C SER A 48 26.35 13.90 -3.30
N SER A 49 27.34 13.60 -4.14
CA SER A 49 27.28 12.57 -5.18
C SER A 49 26.25 12.83 -6.29
N LEU A 50 25.97 14.10 -6.60
CA LEU A 50 25.07 14.47 -7.69
C LEU A 50 25.79 15.08 -8.89
N ARG A 51 26.99 15.63 -8.69
CA ARG A 51 27.81 16.18 -9.76
C ARG A 51 28.78 15.13 -10.28
N VAL A 52 28.80 14.95 -11.60
CA VAL A 52 29.80 14.13 -12.30
C VAL A 52 30.66 15.04 -13.17
N SER A 53 31.97 14.85 -13.11
CA SER A 53 32.93 15.55 -13.96
C SER A 53 33.89 14.57 -14.62
N TYR A 54 34.26 14.86 -15.86
CA TYR A 54 35.20 14.05 -16.61
C TYR A 54 36.64 14.54 -16.40
N LYS A 55 37.52 13.64 -15.96
CA LYS A 55 38.94 13.91 -15.67
C LYS A 55 39.92 13.14 -16.57
N GLY A 56 39.43 12.40 -17.56
CA GLY A 56 40.28 11.74 -18.56
C GLY A 56 40.88 12.74 -19.56
N ASN A 57 41.78 12.23 -20.41
CA ASN A 57 42.45 13.05 -21.42
C ASN A 57 41.53 13.39 -22.61
N GLY A 58 40.51 12.57 -22.89
CA GLY A 58 39.51 12.81 -23.94
C GLY A 58 40.09 12.95 -25.35
N LYS A 59 41.25 12.33 -25.61
CA LYS A 59 42.00 12.39 -26.89
C LYS A 59 41.73 11.17 -27.77
N GLN A 60 41.40 10.02 -27.18
CA GLN A 60 41.19 8.75 -27.87
C GLN A 60 39.69 8.44 -28.04
N GLN A 61 38.94 9.28 -28.76
CA GLN A 61 37.53 9.08 -29.17
C GLN A 61 36.74 8.10 -28.25
N GLN A 62 36.32 6.96 -28.81
CA GLN A 62 35.50 5.91 -28.20
C GLN A 62 36.13 5.21 -26.98
N LYS A 63 37.47 5.17 -26.88
CA LYS A 63 38.19 4.49 -25.78
C LYS A 63 38.24 5.31 -24.49
N ASP A 64 37.92 6.59 -24.60
CA ASP A 64 37.94 7.55 -23.51
C ASP A 64 36.55 7.75 -22.88
N ALA A 65 35.53 7.00 -23.32
CA ALA A 65 34.18 7.08 -22.78
C ALA A 65 34.10 6.52 -21.36
N ALA A 66 33.38 7.21 -20.47
CA ALA A 66 33.30 6.83 -19.08
C ALA A 66 31.90 7.09 -18.52
N SER A 67 31.33 6.06 -17.89
CA SER A 67 29.98 6.10 -17.31
C SER A 67 29.97 5.80 -15.82
N THR A 68 28.88 6.21 -15.17
CA THR A 68 28.54 5.85 -13.78
C THR A 68 27.06 5.53 -13.68
N ARG A 69 26.72 4.60 -12.77
CA ARG A 69 25.35 4.26 -12.40
C ARG A 69 24.95 4.94 -11.09
N ALA A 70 23.65 5.09 -10.89
CA ALA A 70 23.12 5.51 -9.58
C ALA A 70 23.37 4.47 -8.48
N ASP A 71 23.13 4.85 -7.23
CA ASP A 71 23.29 4.05 -6.03
C ASP A 71 22.33 2.85 -5.95
N TYR A 72 21.16 2.94 -6.57
CA TYR A 72 20.17 1.87 -6.64
C TYR A 72 19.58 1.70 -8.05
N PRO A 73 19.06 0.50 -8.40
CA PRO A 73 18.24 0.33 -9.58
C PRO A 73 16.87 1.01 -9.37
N ILE A 74 16.17 1.28 -10.46
CA ILE A 74 14.81 1.81 -10.45
C ILE A 74 13.86 0.73 -9.89
N PRO A 75 13.17 0.97 -8.76
CA PRO A 75 12.23 -0.01 -8.23
C PRO A 75 11.02 -0.20 -9.15
N PRO A 76 10.58 -1.44 -9.45
CA PRO A 76 9.37 -1.72 -10.24
C PRO A 76 8.11 -1.01 -9.74
N GLN A 77 8.03 -0.78 -8.42
CA GLN A 77 6.89 -0.12 -7.76
C GLN A 77 6.77 1.37 -8.10
N CYS A 78 7.74 1.97 -8.79
CA CYS A 78 7.63 3.34 -9.29
C CYS A 78 6.57 3.48 -10.38
N GLY A 79 6.30 2.41 -11.16
CA GLY A 79 5.43 2.44 -12.34
C GLY A 79 6.05 3.24 -13.49
N VAL A 80 6.23 4.55 -13.31
CA VAL A 80 6.98 5.43 -14.21
C VAL A 80 8.03 6.16 -13.39
N TYR A 81 9.32 5.94 -13.66
CA TYR A 81 10.42 6.64 -12.98
C TYR A 81 10.99 7.75 -13.85
N TYR A 82 11.50 8.82 -13.23
CA TYR A 82 12.02 9.98 -13.96
C TYR A 82 13.16 10.67 -13.20
N PHE A 83 14.18 11.09 -13.93
CA PHE A 83 15.28 11.90 -13.39
C PHE A 83 15.77 12.88 -14.46
N GLU A 84 16.41 13.97 -14.03
CA GLU A 84 16.95 15.01 -14.91
C GLU A 84 18.45 15.20 -14.73
N ILE A 85 19.14 15.46 -15.84
CA ILE A 85 20.55 15.81 -15.89
C ILE A 85 20.66 17.24 -16.42
N THR A 86 21.27 18.12 -15.64
CA THR A 86 21.63 19.47 -16.07
C THR A 86 23.04 19.48 -16.62
N ILE A 87 23.22 19.96 -17.84
CA ILE A 87 24.55 20.08 -18.46
C ILE A 87 25.21 21.36 -17.93
N VAL A 88 26.09 21.22 -16.95
CA VAL A 88 26.83 22.36 -16.38
C VAL A 88 27.90 22.85 -17.36
N ARG A 89 28.56 21.92 -18.04
CA ARG A 89 29.54 22.21 -19.10
C ARG A 89 29.56 21.05 -20.09
N GLY A 90 29.19 21.33 -21.34
CA GLY A 90 29.14 20.34 -22.43
C GLY A 90 29.91 20.83 -23.64
N LEU A 91 31.24 20.80 -23.58
CA LEU A 91 32.13 21.43 -24.56
C LEU A 91 31.97 20.85 -25.98
N LYS A 92 32.25 19.55 -26.15
CA LYS A 92 32.02 18.84 -27.42
C LYS A 92 30.68 18.12 -27.46
N GLY A 93 30.04 17.96 -26.31
CA GLY A 93 28.68 17.43 -26.21
C GLY A 93 28.58 15.90 -26.25
N CYS A 94 29.70 15.17 -26.26
CA CYS A 94 29.74 13.70 -26.33
C CYS A 94 29.38 13.09 -24.96
N MET A 95 28.12 13.32 -24.56
CA MET A 95 27.55 12.92 -23.29
C MET A 95 26.31 12.08 -23.58
N GLY A 96 26.17 10.94 -22.90
CA GLY A 96 25.01 10.06 -23.02
C GLY A 96 24.20 10.02 -21.74
N VAL A 97 22.94 10.42 -21.80
CA VAL A 97 21.97 10.30 -20.68
C VAL A 97 21.12 9.07 -20.90
N GLY A 98 20.92 8.22 -19.89
CA GLY A 98 20.00 7.10 -20.03
C GLY A 98 20.03 6.13 -18.87
N VAL A 99 19.91 4.84 -19.18
CA VAL A 99 19.83 3.77 -18.19
C VAL A 99 20.61 2.55 -18.65
N CYS A 100 21.13 1.76 -17.71
CA CYS A 100 21.75 0.48 -18.05
C CYS A 100 21.62 -0.56 -16.94
N GLY A 101 21.75 -1.82 -17.30
CA GLY A 101 21.84 -2.93 -16.35
C GLY A 101 23.13 -2.90 -15.51
N LYS A 102 23.12 -3.65 -14.41
CA LYS A 102 24.22 -3.72 -13.44
C LYS A 102 25.55 -4.25 -14.03
N SER A 103 25.48 -5.19 -14.98
CA SER A 103 26.66 -5.84 -15.57
C SER A 103 27.27 -5.08 -16.76
N VAL A 104 26.66 -3.98 -17.18
CA VAL A 104 27.12 -3.21 -18.35
C VAL A 104 28.49 -2.60 -18.09
N ASN A 105 29.37 -2.65 -19.10
CA ASN A 105 30.69 -2.05 -19.04
C ASN A 105 30.60 -0.52 -18.95
N LEU A 106 31.24 0.07 -17.94
CA LEU A 106 31.21 1.52 -17.72
C LEU A 106 32.29 2.29 -18.50
N ASN A 107 33.18 1.63 -19.24
CA ASN A 107 34.11 2.26 -20.18
C ASN A 107 33.47 2.55 -21.56
N ARG A 108 32.19 2.95 -21.54
CA ARG A 108 31.30 3.09 -22.69
C ARG A 108 30.26 4.15 -22.38
N LEU A 109 29.72 4.83 -23.38
CA LEU A 109 28.55 5.69 -23.20
C LEU A 109 27.27 4.84 -23.14
N PRO A 110 26.21 5.29 -22.43
CA PRO A 110 24.95 4.58 -22.36
C PRO A 110 24.36 4.32 -23.75
N GLY A 111 23.82 3.12 -23.98
CA GLY A 111 23.22 2.72 -25.26
C GLY A 111 24.12 1.86 -26.16
N TRP A 112 25.44 1.90 -25.97
CA TRP A 112 26.38 1.23 -26.87
C TRP A 112 26.52 -0.27 -26.67
N ASP A 113 26.29 -0.74 -25.45
CA ASP A 113 26.45 -2.13 -25.05
C ASP A 113 25.09 -2.75 -24.73
N ARG A 114 25.07 -4.09 -24.65
CA ARG A 114 23.82 -4.81 -24.39
C ARG A 114 23.24 -4.42 -23.02
N TYR A 115 21.92 -4.25 -22.94
CA TYR A 115 21.16 -3.81 -21.77
C TYR A 115 21.46 -2.38 -21.34
N SER A 116 21.86 -1.55 -22.29
CA SER A 116 22.09 -0.13 -22.10
C SER A 116 21.31 0.67 -23.14
N TYR A 117 20.78 1.81 -22.69
CA TYR A 117 19.96 2.73 -23.48
C TYR A 117 20.43 4.14 -23.20
N GLY A 118 20.61 4.96 -24.24
CA GLY A 118 21.15 6.31 -24.06
C GLY A 118 20.75 7.27 -25.17
N TYR A 119 20.59 8.53 -24.80
CA TYR A 119 20.37 9.65 -25.69
C TYR A 119 21.60 10.56 -25.63
N HIS A 120 22.22 10.82 -26.79
CA HIS A 120 23.53 11.45 -26.88
C HIS A 120 23.43 12.91 -27.33
N GLY A 121 24.27 13.77 -26.74
CA GLY A 121 24.17 15.22 -26.87
C GLY A 121 24.77 15.79 -28.14
N ASP A 122 25.78 15.13 -28.71
CA ASP A 122 26.56 15.60 -29.85
C ASP A 122 25.86 15.37 -31.19
N ASP A 123 25.03 14.34 -31.30
CA ASP A 123 24.28 13.99 -32.51
C ASP A 123 22.75 14.05 -32.33
N GLY A 124 22.25 13.94 -31.10
CA GLY A 124 20.81 13.87 -30.82
C GLY A 124 20.22 12.47 -31.04
N ASN A 125 21.06 11.46 -31.23
CA ASN A 125 20.62 10.11 -31.51
C ASN A 125 20.30 9.33 -30.23
N PHE A 126 19.42 8.34 -30.39
CA PHE A 126 19.16 7.31 -29.40
C PHE A 126 19.96 6.05 -29.74
N PHE A 127 20.62 5.49 -28.72
CA PHE A 127 21.43 4.28 -28.79
C PHE A 127 20.82 3.21 -27.89
N SER A 128 20.73 2.00 -28.42
CA SER A 128 20.06 0.87 -27.79
C SER A 128 20.79 -0.39 -28.23
N PHE A 129 21.53 -1.04 -27.31
CA PHE A 129 22.27 -2.27 -27.58
C PHE A 129 23.29 -2.19 -28.73
N SER A 130 23.66 -0.99 -29.18
CA SER A 130 24.34 -0.79 -30.46
C SER A 130 25.15 0.49 -30.44
N GLY A 131 26.35 0.45 -31.04
CA GLY A 131 27.15 1.64 -31.32
C GLY A 131 26.63 2.49 -32.49
N ASN A 132 25.59 2.03 -33.20
CA ASN A 132 24.93 2.78 -34.27
C ASN A 132 23.64 3.40 -33.73
N GLY A 133 23.65 4.72 -33.54
CA GLY A 133 22.50 5.48 -33.06
C GLY A 133 21.45 5.71 -34.15
N VAL A 134 20.22 5.92 -33.71
CA VAL A 134 19.08 6.28 -34.57
C VAL A 134 18.65 7.71 -34.25
N SER A 135 18.33 8.49 -35.28
CA SER A 135 17.81 9.85 -35.11
C SER A 135 16.59 9.86 -34.20
N TYR A 136 16.62 10.70 -33.16
CA TYR A 136 15.60 10.70 -32.12
C TYR A 136 15.20 12.12 -31.71
N GLY A 137 16.15 12.92 -31.25
CA GLY A 137 15.89 14.23 -30.67
C GLY A 137 16.89 15.30 -31.13
N PRO A 138 16.72 16.55 -30.68
CA PRO A 138 17.70 17.60 -30.92
C PRO A 138 19.02 17.32 -30.20
N LYS A 139 20.10 17.98 -30.59
CA LYS A 139 21.34 18.00 -29.78
C LYS A 139 21.14 18.71 -28.45
N PHE A 140 21.99 18.47 -27.45
CA PHE A 140 21.96 19.21 -26.19
C PHE A 140 23.37 19.58 -25.69
N THR A 141 23.47 20.72 -24.99
CA THR A 141 24.75 21.29 -24.55
C THR A 141 24.60 22.05 -23.23
N THR A 142 25.66 22.76 -22.83
CA THR A 142 25.74 23.61 -21.63
C THR A 142 24.46 24.43 -21.43
N GLY A 143 23.86 24.30 -20.25
CA GLY A 143 22.63 24.99 -19.84
C GLY A 143 21.33 24.22 -20.13
N ASP A 144 21.38 23.18 -20.97
CA ASP A 144 20.22 22.32 -21.20
C ASP A 144 19.96 21.39 -19.99
N VAL A 145 18.68 21.08 -19.79
CA VAL A 145 18.22 20.04 -18.86
C VAL A 145 17.64 18.90 -19.67
N VAL A 146 18.20 17.70 -19.54
CA VAL A 146 17.76 16.49 -20.23
C VAL A 146 17.20 15.53 -19.21
N GLY A 147 15.92 15.20 -19.32
CA GLY A 147 15.28 14.19 -18.48
C GLY A 147 15.14 12.86 -19.17
N CYS A 148 15.19 11.78 -18.39
CA CYS A 148 14.99 10.42 -18.84
C CYS A 148 13.85 9.79 -18.03
N GLY A 149 12.80 9.34 -18.74
CA GLY A 149 11.66 8.67 -18.18
C GLY A 149 11.63 7.20 -18.57
N VAL A 150 11.39 6.34 -17.58
CA VAL A 150 11.28 4.89 -17.76
C VAL A 150 9.89 4.46 -17.31
N ASN A 151 9.06 4.03 -18.26
CA ASN A 151 7.75 3.48 -17.99
C ASN A 151 7.86 1.96 -17.84
N LEU A 152 7.84 1.48 -16.60
CA LEU A 152 8.00 0.07 -16.23
C LEU A 152 6.74 -0.75 -16.56
N VAL A 153 5.58 -0.10 -16.67
CA VAL A 153 4.31 -0.73 -17.05
C VAL A 153 4.32 -1.08 -18.54
N ASN A 154 4.62 -0.10 -19.39
CA ASN A 154 4.59 -0.26 -20.84
C ASN A 154 5.94 -0.71 -21.43
N LYS A 155 6.96 -0.85 -20.58
CA LYS A 155 8.35 -1.16 -20.97
C LYS A 155 8.90 -0.19 -22.01
N THR A 156 8.69 1.10 -21.79
CA THR A 156 9.14 2.16 -22.70
C THR A 156 10.11 3.14 -22.03
N ILE A 157 10.97 3.74 -22.85
CA ILE A 157 11.86 4.84 -22.44
C ILE A 157 11.53 6.06 -23.28
N PHE A 158 11.48 7.23 -22.64
CA PHE A 158 11.36 8.52 -23.30
C PHE A 158 12.35 9.50 -22.69
N PHE A 159 12.62 10.58 -23.42
CA PHE A 159 13.43 11.68 -22.93
C PHE A 159 12.69 12.99 -23.05
N THR A 160 13.20 13.98 -22.34
CA THR A 160 12.71 15.35 -22.33
C THR A 160 13.89 16.29 -22.46
N LYS A 161 13.69 17.42 -23.12
CA LYS A 161 14.66 18.51 -23.17
C LYS A 161 14.00 19.79 -22.72
N ASN A 162 14.59 20.44 -21.70
CA ASN A 162 14.14 21.72 -21.17
C ASN A 162 12.65 21.76 -20.79
N GLY A 163 12.11 20.64 -20.31
CA GLY A 163 10.70 20.48 -19.93
C GLY A 163 9.76 20.07 -21.08
N VAL A 164 10.29 19.76 -22.27
CA VAL A 164 9.49 19.30 -23.42
C VAL A 164 9.74 17.81 -23.67
N HIS A 165 8.65 17.03 -23.77
CA HIS A 165 8.69 15.59 -24.08
C HIS A 165 9.10 15.36 -25.55
N LEU A 166 10.10 14.49 -25.79
CA LEU A 166 10.69 14.25 -27.12
C LEU A 166 10.10 13.05 -27.86
N GLY A 167 9.12 12.37 -27.25
CA GLY A 167 8.54 11.13 -27.78
C GLY A 167 9.21 9.89 -27.21
N ILE A 168 8.62 8.73 -27.47
CA ILE A 168 9.13 7.44 -27.00
C ILE A 168 10.36 7.05 -27.82
N ALA A 169 11.48 6.85 -27.15
CA ALA A 169 12.75 6.43 -27.75
C ALA A 169 12.82 4.90 -27.96
N SER A 170 12.27 4.13 -27.02
CA SER A 170 12.21 2.67 -27.10
C SER A 170 10.89 2.12 -26.58
N ARG A 171 10.37 1.08 -27.24
CA ARG A 171 9.13 0.36 -26.89
C ARG A 171 9.36 -1.09 -26.42
N GLU A 172 10.59 -1.57 -26.52
CA GLU A 172 10.96 -2.97 -26.27
C GLU A 172 12.18 -3.01 -25.35
N VAL A 173 11.97 -2.60 -24.09
CA VAL A 173 13.05 -2.62 -23.10
C VAL A 173 13.22 -4.04 -22.55
N GLU A 174 14.33 -4.69 -22.89
CA GLU A 174 14.73 -5.97 -22.30
C GLU A 174 15.35 -5.75 -20.91
N HIS A 175 15.15 -6.71 -19.99
CA HIS A 175 15.71 -6.68 -18.63
C HIS A 175 15.40 -5.37 -17.87
N ILE A 176 14.15 -4.95 -17.93
CA ILE A 176 13.68 -3.69 -17.33
C ILE A 176 13.77 -3.65 -15.79
N ASP A 177 13.79 -4.81 -15.13
CA ASP A 177 13.66 -4.93 -13.67
C ASP A 177 14.92 -4.52 -12.88
N ASP A 178 16.05 -4.25 -13.55
CA ASP A 178 17.34 -3.89 -12.93
C ASP A 178 18.06 -2.74 -13.65
N LEU A 179 17.30 -1.77 -14.16
CA LEU A 179 17.86 -0.59 -14.80
C LEU A 179 18.29 0.46 -13.79
N TYR A 180 19.51 0.95 -13.94
CA TYR A 180 20.07 2.05 -13.16
C TYR A 180 20.04 3.32 -14.01
N PRO A 181 19.69 4.49 -13.46
CA PRO A 181 20.05 5.76 -14.07
C PRO A 181 21.54 5.80 -14.34
N THR A 182 21.91 6.26 -15.52
CA THR A 182 23.30 6.24 -16.00
C THR A 182 23.61 7.52 -16.76
N ILE A 183 24.80 8.06 -16.53
CA ILE A 183 25.37 9.16 -17.30
C ILE A 183 26.76 8.76 -17.79
N GLY A 184 27.04 9.04 -19.05
CA GLY A 184 28.35 8.86 -19.66
C GLY A 184 28.91 10.18 -20.16
N LEU A 185 30.20 10.41 -19.92
CA LEU A 185 30.98 11.56 -20.40
C LEU A 185 32.20 11.04 -21.16
N GLN A 186 32.75 11.85 -22.06
CA GLN A 186 33.87 11.43 -22.91
C GLN A 186 34.94 12.49 -23.08
N THR A 187 34.62 13.78 -22.93
CA THR A 187 35.55 14.86 -23.28
C THR A 187 35.97 15.70 -22.07
N SER A 188 37.24 16.11 -22.07
CA SER A 188 37.85 16.85 -20.96
C SER A 188 37.06 18.12 -20.64
N GLY A 189 36.74 18.32 -19.36
CA GLY A 189 36.00 19.48 -18.87
C GLY A 189 34.48 19.35 -18.88
N GLU A 190 33.92 18.22 -19.33
CA GLU A 190 32.49 17.94 -19.20
C GLU A 190 32.06 17.83 -17.73
N VAL A 191 30.96 18.49 -17.38
CA VAL A 191 30.39 18.51 -16.04
C VAL A 191 28.88 18.49 -16.13
N VAL A 192 28.25 17.66 -15.31
CA VAL A 192 26.79 17.50 -15.25
C VAL A 192 26.31 17.36 -13.80
N ASP A 193 25.08 17.81 -13.54
CA ASP A 193 24.41 17.65 -12.24
C ASP A 193 23.14 16.82 -12.40
N ALA A 194 22.98 15.80 -11.55
CA ALA A 194 21.74 15.03 -11.48
C ALA A 194 20.70 15.68 -10.57
N ASN A 195 19.44 15.45 -10.93
CA ASN A 195 18.27 15.62 -10.08
C ASN A 195 17.49 14.30 -10.13
N PHE A 196 17.55 13.55 -9.04
CA PHE A 196 16.76 12.33 -8.83
C PHE A 196 15.45 12.62 -8.08
N GLY A 197 15.12 13.91 -7.85
CA GLY A 197 13.98 14.34 -7.05
C GLY A 197 14.34 15.29 -5.91
N GLN A 198 15.63 15.63 -5.75
CA GLN A 198 16.10 16.64 -4.78
C GLN A 198 15.44 18.00 -5.03
N ARG A 199 15.24 18.35 -6.31
CA ARG A 199 14.64 19.60 -6.76
C ARG A 199 13.38 19.32 -7.57
N PRO A 200 12.44 20.29 -7.68
CA PRO A 200 11.38 20.21 -8.67
C PRO A 200 11.96 19.94 -10.06
N PHE A 201 11.33 19.03 -10.80
CA PHE A 201 11.70 18.77 -12.19
C PHE A 201 11.27 19.93 -13.08
N ARG A 202 11.99 20.12 -14.18
CA ARG A 202 11.61 21.06 -15.23
C ARG A 202 10.46 20.53 -16.08
N PHE A 203 10.40 19.21 -16.28
CA PHE A 203 9.24 18.53 -16.86
C PHE A 203 8.20 18.17 -15.80
N ASP A 204 6.91 18.39 -16.09
CA ASP A 204 5.84 17.86 -15.23
C ASP A 204 5.59 16.39 -15.56
N ILE A 205 6.15 15.49 -14.74
CA ILE A 205 6.04 14.04 -14.90
C ILE A 205 4.68 13.47 -14.48
N ARG A 206 3.88 14.22 -13.71
CA ARG A 206 2.64 13.71 -13.10
C ARG A 206 1.61 13.20 -14.13
N PRO A 207 1.37 13.88 -15.25
CA PRO A 207 0.45 13.38 -16.29
C PRO A 207 0.86 12.01 -16.85
N GLU A 208 2.16 11.75 -17.05
CA GLU A 208 2.65 10.44 -17.52
C GLU A 208 2.39 9.32 -16.50
N MET A 209 2.58 9.63 -15.21
CA MET A 209 2.30 8.70 -14.10
C MET A 209 0.80 8.42 -13.97
N GLU A 210 -0.03 9.45 -14.11
CA GLU A 210 -1.49 9.33 -14.06
C GLU A 210 -2.03 8.52 -15.24
N ALA A 211 -1.53 8.77 -16.46
CA ALA A 211 -1.90 8.01 -17.64
C ALA A 211 -1.53 6.53 -17.51
N ALA A 212 -0.33 6.22 -17.00
CA ALA A 212 0.09 4.85 -16.74
C ALA A 212 -0.82 4.16 -15.71
N ARG A 213 -1.16 4.85 -14.61
CA ARG A 213 -2.07 4.34 -13.58
C ARG A 213 -3.48 4.10 -14.12
N ALA A 214 -4.01 5.06 -14.89
CA ALA A 214 -5.35 4.98 -15.48
C ALA A 214 -5.45 3.79 -16.43
N LYS A 215 -4.43 3.56 -17.27
CA LYS A 215 -4.35 2.39 -18.15
C LYS A 215 -4.42 1.08 -17.37
N VAL A 216 -3.53 0.89 -16.38
CA VAL A 216 -3.50 -0.35 -15.57
C VAL A 216 -4.82 -0.55 -14.83
N SER A 217 -5.39 0.52 -14.27
CA SER A 217 -6.67 0.46 -13.57
C SER A 217 -7.81 0.06 -14.52
N GLY A 218 -7.81 0.59 -15.74
CA GLY A 218 -8.75 0.22 -16.79
C GLY A 218 -8.62 -1.26 -17.18
N GLU A 219 -7.40 -1.75 -17.36
CA GLU A 219 -7.13 -3.18 -17.65
C GLU A 219 -7.64 -4.07 -16.51
N ILE A 220 -7.34 -3.74 -15.26
CA ILE A 220 -7.81 -4.49 -14.08
C ILE A 220 -9.35 -4.51 -14.01
N LEU A 221 -9.99 -3.36 -14.19
CA LEU A 221 -11.45 -3.26 -14.12
C LEU A 221 -12.15 -3.93 -15.31
N SER A 222 -11.46 -4.10 -16.44
CA SER A 222 -11.99 -4.82 -17.60
C SER A 222 -11.96 -6.34 -17.45
N VAL A 223 -11.21 -6.87 -16.48
CA VAL A 223 -11.10 -8.31 -16.22
C VAL A 223 -12.47 -8.87 -15.87
N GLN A 224 -12.99 -9.73 -16.75
CA GLN A 224 -14.20 -10.50 -16.48
C GLN A 224 -13.85 -11.65 -15.53
N LEU A 225 -14.48 -11.65 -14.35
CA LEU A 225 -14.32 -12.73 -13.38
C LEU A 225 -15.22 -13.91 -13.77
N PRO A 226 -14.75 -15.17 -13.58
CA PRO A 226 -15.59 -16.34 -13.75
C PRO A 226 -16.82 -16.29 -12.83
N SER A 227 -17.93 -16.92 -13.26
CA SER A 227 -19.17 -16.99 -12.47
C SER A 227 -18.92 -17.62 -11.10
N GLU A 228 -18.06 -18.63 -11.01
CA GLU A 228 -17.74 -19.33 -9.76
C GLU A 228 -17.09 -18.40 -8.73
N LYS A 229 -16.23 -17.48 -9.19
CA LYS A 229 -15.66 -16.45 -8.30
C LYS A 229 -16.71 -15.46 -7.84
N THR A 230 -17.64 -15.09 -8.71
CA THR A 230 -18.73 -14.19 -8.38
C THR A 230 -19.66 -14.82 -7.34
N ASP A 231 -20.01 -16.09 -7.51
CA ASP A 231 -20.82 -16.86 -6.58
C ASP A 231 -20.12 -17.01 -5.23
N TRP A 232 -18.82 -17.32 -5.22
CA TRP A 232 -18.02 -17.37 -4.00
C TRP A 232 -18.00 -16.02 -3.27
N MET A 233 -17.77 -14.91 -3.98
CA MET A 233 -17.80 -13.57 -3.38
C MET A 233 -19.19 -13.24 -2.82
N ASN A 234 -20.25 -13.57 -3.54
CA ASN A 234 -21.62 -13.34 -3.06
C ASN A 234 -21.91 -14.17 -1.80
N LYS A 235 -21.47 -15.44 -1.73
CA LYS A 235 -21.57 -16.25 -0.51
C LYS A 235 -20.82 -15.63 0.66
N LEU A 236 -19.60 -15.13 0.43
CA LEU A 236 -18.80 -14.45 1.45
C LEU A 236 -19.49 -13.19 1.99
N VAL A 237 -20.07 -12.37 1.10
CA VAL A 237 -20.84 -11.18 1.49
C VAL A 237 -22.08 -11.56 2.28
N SER A 238 -22.82 -12.59 1.85
CA SER A 238 -23.99 -13.10 2.56
C SER A 238 -23.63 -13.60 3.96
N SER A 239 -22.58 -14.41 4.07
CA SER A 239 -22.10 -14.95 5.35
C SER A 239 -21.68 -13.82 6.31
N TRP A 240 -20.98 -12.79 5.80
CA TRP A 240 -20.66 -11.60 6.59
C TRP A 240 -21.91 -10.87 7.09
N MET A 241 -22.93 -10.68 6.24
CA MET A 241 -24.19 -10.06 6.65
C MET A 241 -24.93 -10.87 7.72
N ALA A 242 -24.92 -12.20 7.63
CA ALA A 242 -25.50 -13.09 8.64
C ALA A 242 -24.79 -12.93 9.99
N CYS A 243 -23.46 -12.91 9.98
CA CYS A 243 -22.63 -12.73 11.17
C CYS A 243 -22.87 -11.38 11.86
N GLU A 244 -23.00 -10.29 11.09
CA GLU A 244 -23.23 -8.95 11.64
C GLU A 244 -24.71 -8.68 12.00
N GLY A 245 -25.62 -9.64 11.73
CA GLY A 245 -27.02 -9.53 12.10
C GLY A 245 -27.92 -8.77 11.11
N TYR A 246 -27.45 -8.52 9.88
CA TYR A 246 -28.19 -7.79 8.85
C TYR A 246 -29.19 -8.69 8.09
N SER A 247 -30.08 -9.37 8.81
CA SER A 247 -30.97 -10.42 8.25
C SER A 247 -31.78 -9.97 7.03
N LYS A 248 -32.46 -8.82 7.11
CA LYS A 248 -33.29 -8.28 6.01
C LYS A 248 -32.46 -7.91 4.78
N SER A 249 -31.30 -7.30 4.99
CA SER A 249 -30.38 -6.93 3.91
C SER A 249 -29.77 -8.16 3.25
N MET A 250 -29.42 -9.18 4.04
CA MET A 250 -28.95 -10.47 3.56
C MET A 250 -30.01 -11.15 2.69
N ALA A 251 -31.26 -11.26 3.16
CA ALA A 251 -32.35 -11.88 2.40
C ALA A 251 -32.57 -11.17 1.05
N SER A 252 -32.58 -9.83 1.05
CA SER A 252 -32.69 -9.03 -0.17
C SER A 252 -31.49 -9.26 -1.11
N PHE A 253 -30.28 -9.34 -0.57
CA PHE A 253 -29.06 -9.57 -1.34
C PHE A 253 -29.03 -10.98 -1.95
N CYS A 254 -29.32 -12.02 -1.18
CA CYS A 254 -29.38 -13.40 -1.64
C CYS A 254 -30.41 -13.58 -2.77
N ASN A 255 -31.59 -12.97 -2.64
CA ASN A 255 -32.60 -13.00 -3.70
C ASN A 255 -32.08 -12.37 -5.01
N ALA A 256 -31.45 -11.19 -4.92
CA ALA A 256 -30.87 -10.52 -6.08
C ALA A 256 -29.71 -11.32 -6.72
N ALA A 257 -28.87 -11.93 -5.88
CA ALA A 257 -27.74 -12.76 -6.30
C ALA A 257 -28.13 -14.21 -6.67
N LYS A 258 -29.42 -14.58 -6.57
CA LYS A 258 -29.92 -15.95 -6.74
C LYS A 258 -29.18 -16.98 -5.87
N LEU A 259 -28.79 -16.58 -4.67
CA LEU A 259 -28.16 -17.43 -3.68
C LEU A 259 -29.18 -17.97 -2.69
N VAL A 260 -28.93 -19.18 -2.22
CA VAL A 260 -29.60 -19.73 -1.04
C VAL A 260 -28.77 -19.34 0.19
N PRO A 261 -29.33 -18.61 1.17
CA PRO A 261 -28.63 -18.31 2.42
C PRO A 261 -28.23 -19.61 3.13
N GLU A 262 -27.00 -19.68 3.61
CA GLU A 262 -26.54 -20.81 4.44
C GLU A 262 -27.24 -20.83 5.80
N GLU A 263 -27.69 -19.66 6.27
CA GLU A 263 -28.34 -19.50 7.56
C GLU A 263 -29.72 -18.86 7.43
N GLY A 264 -30.69 -19.36 8.19
CA GLY A 264 -32.04 -18.82 8.25
C GLY A 264 -32.15 -17.51 9.04
N GLU A 265 -33.07 -16.64 8.63
CA GLU A 265 -33.36 -15.35 9.29
C GLU A 265 -33.69 -15.51 10.78
N GLN A 266 -34.36 -16.60 11.17
CA GLN A 266 -34.72 -16.86 12.56
C GLN A 266 -33.52 -17.11 13.48
N SER A 267 -32.47 -17.77 12.96
CA SER A 267 -31.25 -17.99 13.74
C SER A 267 -30.48 -16.68 13.94
N ILE A 268 -30.44 -15.82 12.91
CA ILE A 268 -29.87 -14.47 13.01
C ILE A 268 -30.64 -13.62 14.03
N GLU A 269 -31.98 -13.65 14.01
CA GLU A 269 -32.79 -12.89 14.96
C GLU A 269 -32.66 -13.42 16.39
N THR A 270 -32.54 -14.74 16.55
CA THR A 270 -32.27 -15.38 17.85
C THR A 270 -30.94 -14.91 18.42
N ARG A 271 -29.87 -14.84 17.61
CA ARG A 271 -28.60 -14.26 18.05
C ARG A 271 -28.73 -12.82 18.49
N LYS A 272 -29.46 -12.00 17.72
CA LYS A 272 -29.67 -10.59 18.07
C LYS A 272 -30.40 -10.43 19.40
N GLU A 273 -31.41 -11.26 19.64
CA GLU A 273 -32.13 -11.31 20.90
C GLU A 273 -31.20 -11.67 22.07
N ILE A 274 -30.40 -12.73 21.94
CA ILE A 274 -29.42 -13.15 22.95
C ILE A 274 -28.43 -12.03 23.26
N VAL A 275 -27.87 -11.38 22.23
CA VAL A 275 -26.95 -10.25 22.39
C VAL A 275 -27.64 -9.08 23.11
N ALA A 276 -28.90 -8.77 22.76
CA ALA A 276 -29.66 -7.72 23.41
C ALA A 276 -29.90 -8.02 24.90
N LEU A 277 -30.17 -9.28 25.28
CA LEU A 277 -30.33 -9.70 26.68
C LEU A 277 -29.03 -9.52 27.48
N VAL A 278 -27.89 -9.94 26.93
CA VAL A 278 -26.57 -9.75 27.56
C VAL A 278 -26.27 -8.26 27.74
N LEU A 279 -26.47 -7.44 26.71
CA LEU A 279 -26.24 -5.99 26.79
C LEU A 279 -27.19 -5.28 27.76
N SER A 280 -28.39 -5.82 27.96
CA SER A 280 -29.40 -5.30 28.89
C SER A 280 -29.21 -5.80 30.33
N ARG A 281 -28.09 -6.45 30.65
CA ARG A 281 -27.80 -7.05 31.97
C ARG A 281 -28.82 -8.11 32.41
N ARG A 282 -29.34 -8.88 31.45
CA ARG A 282 -30.28 -9.99 31.68
C ARG A 282 -29.60 -11.30 31.33
N SER A 283 -28.42 -11.56 31.91
CA SER A 283 -27.59 -12.72 31.52
C SER A 283 -28.24 -14.06 31.86
N ALA A 284 -29.07 -14.12 32.92
CA ALA A 284 -29.84 -15.32 33.24
C ALA A 284 -30.78 -15.74 32.11
N GLU A 285 -31.50 -14.77 31.53
CA GLU A 285 -32.41 -15.00 30.41
C GLU A 285 -31.66 -15.28 29.12
N ALA A 286 -30.53 -14.61 28.90
CA ALA A 286 -29.65 -14.88 27.76
C ALA A 286 -29.14 -16.33 27.77
N ILE A 287 -28.71 -16.84 28.93
CA ILE A 287 -28.26 -18.24 29.10
C ILE A 287 -29.39 -19.21 28.77
N ALA A 288 -30.58 -18.99 29.35
CA ALA A 288 -31.74 -19.86 29.10
C ALA A 288 -32.13 -19.87 27.60
N ARG A 289 -32.12 -18.69 26.97
CA ARG A 289 -32.41 -18.56 25.54
C ARG A 289 -31.35 -19.24 24.65
N MET A 290 -30.09 -19.21 25.05
CA MET A 290 -29.00 -19.91 24.36
C MET A 290 -29.13 -21.43 24.46
N GLU A 291 -29.44 -21.96 25.64
CA GLU A 291 -29.68 -23.41 25.85
C GLU A 291 -30.90 -23.92 25.06
N ASP A 292 -31.96 -23.11 25.01
CA ASP A 292 -33.18 -23.40 24.23
C ASP A 292 -32.92 -23.37 22.72
N ALA A 293 -32.23 -22.34 22.23
CA ALA A 293 -31.93 -22.17 20.81
C ALA A 293 -30.88 -23.16 20.29
N TYR A 294 -29.88 -23.48 21.11
CA TYR A 294 -28.69 -24.22 20.73
C TYR A 294 -28.36 -25.26 21.81
N PRO A 295 -28.97 -26.46 21.74
CA PRO A 295 -28.65 -27.55 22.64
C PRO A 295 -27.13 -27.82 22.65
N ASP A 296 -26.59 -28.14 23.82
CA ASP A 296 -25.16 -28.43 24.04
C ASP A 296 -24.18 -27.26 23.85
N ILE A 297 -24.65 -26.02 23.58
CA ILE A 297 -23.76 -24.86 23.36
C ILE A 297 -22.74 -24.65 24.48
N PHE A 298 -23.15 -24.86 25.74
CA PHE A 298 -22.28 -24.71 26.91
C PHE A 298 -21.45 -25.95 27.24
N VAL A 299 -21.85 -27.13 26.74
CA VAL A 299 -21.04 -28.36 26.80
C VAL A 299 -19.86 -28.23 25.84
N LEU A 300 -20.15 -27.75 24.63
CA LEU A 300 -19.17 -27.52 23.56
C LEU A 300 -18.28 -26.32 23.86
N ASN A 301 -18.82 -25.26 24.48
CA ASN A 301 -18.11 -24.00 24.73
C ASN A 301 -18.05 -23.64 26.22
N LYS A 302 -17.28 -24.42 26.99
CA LYS A 302 -17.12 -24.24 28.45
C LYS A 302 -16.63 -22.85 28.86
N ASN A 303 -15.82 -22.20 28.02
CA ASN A 303 -15.34 -20.83 28.28
C ASN A 303 -16.48 -19.81 28.24
N ILE A 304 -17.38 -19.93 27.26
CA ILE A 304 -18.56 -19.05 27.13
C ILE A 304 -19.49 -19.26 28.31
N ALA A 305 -19.72 -20.52 28.68
CA ALA A 305 -20.50 -20.89 29.85
C ALA A 305 -19.95 -20.23 31.13
N LEU A 306 -18.63 -20.33 31.36
CA LEU A 306 -17.98 -19.72 32.52
C LEU A 306 -18.14 -18.19 32.54
N VAL A 307 -17.88 -17.52 31.42
CA VAL A 307 -17.97 -16.06 31.33
C VAL A 307 -19.40 -15.57 31.60
N LEU A 308 -20.40 -16.21 30.98
CA LEU A 308 -21.81 -15.83 31.19
C LEU A 308 -22.29 -16.11 32.61
N LYS A 309 -21.86 -17.21 33.24
CA LYS A 309 -22.18 -17.50 34.65
C LYS A 309 -21.53 -16.49 35.61
N CYS A 310 -20.28 -16.11 35.34
CA CYS A 310 -19.62 -15.03 36.09
C CYS A 310 -20.37 -13.70 35.92
N GLN A 311 -20.76 -13.35 34.70
CA GLN A 311 -21.53 -12.15 34.42
C GLN A 311 -22.89 -12.17 35.14
N GLN A 312 -23.61 -13.30 35.09
CA GLN A 312 -24.86 -13.51 35.84
C GLN A 312 -24.67 -13.31 37.35
N PHE A 313 -23.59 -13.83 37.92
CA PHE A 313 -23.27 -13.63 39.35
C PHE A 313 -23.03 -12.15 39.70
N VAL A 314 -22.26 -11.44 38.88
CA VAL A 314 -21.99 -10.01 39.07
C VAL A 314 -23.29 -9.20 38.97
N GLU A 315 -24.18 -9.53 38.04
CA GLU A 315 -25.49 -8.90 37.89
C GLU A 315 -26.38 -9.12 39.12
N MET A 316 -26.48 -10.37 39.61
CA MET A 316 -27.23 -10.68 40.84
C MET A 316 -26.68 -9.92 42.06
N ALA A 317 -25.36 -9.88 42.22
CA ALA A 317 -24.74 -9.14 43.32
C ALA A 317 -25.02 -7.63 43.25
N ALA A 318 -25.01 -7.06 42.03
CA ALA A 318 -25.33 -5.65 41.81
C ALA A 318 -26.81 -5.33 42.12
N GLU A 319 -27.74 -6.22 41.76
CA GLU A 319 -29.17 -6.06 42.10
C GLU A 319 -29.41 -6.10 43.61
N ILE A 320 -28.78 -7.03 44.33
CA ILE A 320 -28.87 -7.12 45.80
C ILE A 320 -28.36 -5.81 46.43
N ALA A 321 -27.18 -5.34 46.02
CA ALA A 321 -26.63 -4.08 46.53
C ALA A 321 -27.52 -2.86 46.23
N GLN A 322 -28.20 -2.85 45.07
CA GLN A 322 -29.14 -1.79 44.72
C GLN A 322 -30.40 -1.83 45.59
N GLN A 323 -30.94 -3.03 45.87
CA GLN A 323 -32.09 -3.21 46.77
C GLN A 323 -31.76 -2.79 48.21
N GLU A 324 -30.56 -3.12 48.70
CA GLU A 324 -30.07 -2.66 50.01
C GLU A 324 -29.88 -1.15 50.09
N ALA A 325 -29.50 -0.50 48.98
CA ALA A 325 -29.39 0.95 48.92
C ALA A 325 -30.77 1.64 48.93
N LEU A 326 -31.78 1.04 48.30
CA LEU A 326 -33.17 1.53 48.25
C LEU A 326 -33.93 1.29 49.56
N SER A 327 -33.58 0.25 50.33
CA SER A 327 -34.24 -0.07 51.60
C SER A 327 -33.71 0.77 52.79
N LYS A 328 -32.62 1.53 52.60
CA LYS A 328 -32.16 2.50 53.60
C LYS A 328 -33.05 3.75 53.59
N PRO A 329 -33.62 4.18 54.73
CA PRO A 329 -34.47 5.36 54.78
C PRO A 329 -33.67 6.61 54.37
N VAL A 330 -34.18 7.35 53.38
CA VAL A 330 -33.65 8.68 53.04
C VAL A 330 -33.96 9.60 54.21
N THR A 331 -32.95 9.92 55.01
CA THR A 331 -33.04 10.99 56.00
C THR A 331 -32.89 12.31 55.26
N VAL A 332 -34.01 12.87 54.81
CA VAL A 332 -34.06 14.30 54.43
C VAL A 332 -34.07 15.09 55.72
N SER A 333 -32.93 15.65 56.10
CA SER A 333 -32.88 16.65 57.17
C SER A 333 -33.43 17.97 56.63
N SER A 334 -34.72 18.22 56.83
CA SER A 334 -35.29 19.58 56.74
C SER A 334 -35.08 20.26 58.10
N SER A 335 -34.57 21.48 58.08
CA SER A 335 -34.15 22.23 59.28
C SER A 335 -35.28 22.77 60.16
N ASN A 336 -36.54 22.44 59.90
CA ASN A 336 -37.65 22.81 60.79
C ASN A 336 -38.55 21.60 61.03
N GLY A 337 -38.42 21.01 62.22
CA GLY A 337 -39.04 19.77 62.62
C GLY A 337 -40.57 19.85 62.69
N GLN A 338 -41.22 19.13 61.77
CA GLN A 338 -42.54 18.55 61.97
C GLN A 338 -42.65 17.29 61.11
N THR A 339 -42.93 16.15 61.76
CA THR A 339 -43.15 14.85 61.12
C THR A 339 -44.60 14.75 60.68
N ILE A 340 -44.83 14.65 59.37
CA ILE A 340 -46.14 14.26 58.81
C ILE A 340 -45.96 12.90 58.12
N SER A 341 -46.81 11.94 58.49
CA SER A 341 -46.95 10.67 57.78
C SER A 341 -47.70 10.90 56.47
N SER A 342 -47.17 10.44 55.34
CA SER A 342 -47.91 10.35 54.09
C SER A 342 -47.72 8.98 53.45
N ASN A 343 -48.83 8.24 53.39
CA ASN A 343 -48.99 7.04 52.59
C ASN A 343 -49.05 7.39 51.09
N ILE A 344 -48.33 6.58 50.30
CA ILE A 344 -48.59 6.13 48.92
C ILE A 344 -48.61 7.18 47.80
N THR A 345 -47.72 7.01 46.81
CA THR A 345 -48.15 6.78 45.41
C THR A 345 -47.02 6.20 44.55
N SER A 346 -47.27 5.03 43.96
CA SER A 346 -46.44 4.43 42.91
C SER A 346 -46.41 5.33 41.67
N PRO A 347 -45.26 5.58 41.01
CA PRO A 347 -45.26 6.11 39.66
C PRO A 347 -45.43 4.96 38.66
N ARG A 348 -46.46 5.08 37.81
CA ARG A 348 -46.65 4.31 36.58
C ARG A 348 -45.36 4.27 35.76
N SER A 349 -44.99 3.06 35.32
CA SER A 349 -44.08 2.86 34.18
C SER A 349 -44.68 3.53 32.95
N VAL A 350 -43.98 4.54 32.42
CA VAL A 350 -44.18 5.04 31.06
C VAL A 350 -42.87 4.78 30.32
N HIS A 351 -42.79 3.64 29.66
CA HIS A 351 -41.76 3.40 28.65
C HIS A 351 -41.99 4.36 27.47
N LYS A 352 -41.19 5.42 27.39
CA LYS A 352 -40.89 6.09 26.12
C LYS A 352 -39.57 5.53 25.60
N PHE A 353 -39.64 4.85 24.46
CA PHE A 353 -38.46 4.58 23.64
C PHE A 353 -37.88 5.91 23.14
N PRO A 354 -36.58 6.19 23.30
CA PRO A 354 -35.87 7.04 22.37
C PRO A 354 -35.38 6.19 21.21
N THR A 355 -35.75 6.62 20.01
CA THR A 355 -35.21 6.17 18.74
C THR A 355 -33.74 6.57 18.60
N ASN A 356 -32.95 5.64 18.05
CA ASN A 356 -31.67 5.84 17.34
C ASN A 356 -30.38 6.10 18.18
N PRO A 357 -29.46 5.13 18.31
CA PRO A 357 -28.18 5.30 19.01
C PRO A 357 -27.05 5.62 18.02
N HIS A 358 -27.14 6.74 17.28
CA HIS A 358 -26.01 7.27 16.54
C HIS A 358 -25.80 8.75 16.84
N LYS A 359 -25.24 9.02 18.03
CA LYS A 359 -24.32 10.14 18.38
C LYS A 359 -24.42 10.43 19.89
N ARG A 360 -23.34 10.21 20.64
CA ARG A 360 -22.66 11.28 21.44
C ARG A 360 -21.56 10.79 22.40
N THR A 361 -20.34 11.26 22.07
CA THR A 361 -19.37 11.98 22.90
C THR A 361 -18.92 11.41 24.25
N TYR A 362 -17.61 11.13 24.33
CA TYR A 362 -16.83 10.87 25.52
C TYR A 362 -16.81 12.09 26.47
N GLY A 363 -17.47 11.94 27.63
CA GLY A 363 -17.31 12.81 28.80
C GLY A 363 -16.53 12.08 29.89
N LYS A 364 -15.40 12.64 30.31
CA LYS A 364 -14.60 12.20 31.45
C LYS A 364 -15.39 12.36 32.75
N TYR A 365 -15.63 11.29 33.51
CA TYR A 365 -15.57 11.27 34.99
C TYR A 365 -15.52 9.81 35.51
N GLY A 366 -14.48 9.51 36.30
CA GLY A 366 -14.53 8.66 37.51
C GLY A 366 -14.84 7.15 37.42
N LYS A 367 -13.77 6.34 37.36
CA LYS A 367 -13.60 5.02 38.02
C LYS A 367 -14.84 4.10 38.16
N CYS A 368 -14.99 3.17 37.21
CA CYS A 368 -15.17 1.74 37.47
C CYS A 368 -14.92 0.97 36.17
N ARG A 369 -13.75 0.32 36.10
CA ARG A 369 -13.37 -0.58 35.00
C ARG A 369 -14.17 -1.88 35.16
N THR A 370 -15.31 -1.99 34.49
CA THR A 370 -15.96 -3.28 34.23
C THR A 370 -15.89 -3.53 32.74
N LEU A 371 -14.75 -4.12 32.36
CA LEU A 371 -14.57 -5.11 31.30
C LEU A 371 -15.73 -5.27 30.31
N VAL A 372 -15.56 -4.61 29.17
CA VAL A 372 -16.18 -4.96 27.90
C VAL A 372 -15.62 -6.33 27.48
N VAL A 373 -16.24 -7.42 27.96
CA VAL A 373 -15.94 -8.80 27.56
C VAL A 373 -17.20 -9.39 26.95
N VAL A 374 -17.66 -8.81 25.84
CA VAL A 374 -18.68 -9.45 24.97
C VAL A 374 -18.36 -9.27 23.48
N TRP A 375 -17.35 -8.46 23.13
CA TRP A 375 -16.93 -8.25 21.73
C TRP A 375 -15.75 -9.13 21.29
N TYR A 376 -15.22 -9.97 22.17
CA TYR A 376 -14.06 -10.84 21.91
C TYR A 376 -14.25 -12.26 22.46
N VAL A 377 -15.49 -12.72 22.57
CA VAL A 377 -15.77 -14.15 22.68
C VAL A 377 -15.80 -14.70 21.25
N ASP A 378 -14.59 -14.87 20.75
CA ASP A 378 -14.20 -15.80 19.69
C ASP A 378 -15.09 -15.84 18.43
N ARG A 379 -14.70 -15.03 17.43
CA ARG A 379 -15.20 -15.18 16.05
C ARG A 379 -14.99 -16.60 15.49
N SER A 380 -14.14 -17.45 16.09
CA SER A 380 -13.93 -18.82 15.64
C SER A 380 -14.95 -19.83 16.18
N ALA A 381 -15.67 -19.52 17.27
CA ALA A 381 -16.65 -20.44 17.87
C ALA A 381 -17.95 -20.53 17.07
N TRP A 382 -18.28 -19.51 16.26
CA TRP A 382 -19.46 -19.49 15.40
C TRP A 382 -19.17 -20.00 13.97
N SER A 383 -17.91 -20.25 13.62
CA SER A 383 -17.50 -20.74 12.28
C SER A 383 -17.38 -22.25 12.15
N PHE A 384 -17.63 -23.03 13.21
CA PHE A 384 -17.61 -24.50 13.16
C PHE A 384 -19.00 -25.09 12.93
N SER A 385 -19.52 -24.92 11.71
CA SER A 385 -20.60 -25.78 11.16
C SER A 385 -20.59 -25.86 9.62
N LEU A 386 -19.54 -25.38 8.96
CA LEU A 386 -19.45 -25.34 7.48
C LEU A 386 -18.21 -26.06 6.91
N ALA A 387 -17.47 -26.79 7.74
CA ALA A 387 -16.30 -27.55 7.32
C ALA A 387 -16.39 -28.99 7.83
N ASP A 388 -17.35 -29.75 7.31
CA ASP A 388 -17.27 -31.22 7.26
C ASP A 388 -18.21 -31.76 6.18
N SER A 389 -17.87 -31.46 4.92
CA SER A 389 -18.24 -32.33 3.81
C SER A 389 -17.22 -32.18 2.67
N GLN A 390 -16.28 -33.13 2.65
CA GLN A 390 -15.39 -33.45 1.52
C GLN A 390 -14.41 -32.35 1.08
N ALA A 391 -13.28 -32.26 1.78
CA ALA A 391 -12.02 -31.93 1.14
C ALA A 391 -11.16 -33.21 1.15
N GLU A 392 -11.16 -33.93 0.03
CA GLU A 392 -10.05 -34.84 -0.25
C GLU A 392 -8.78 -33.99 -0.39
N ASP A 393 -7.71 -34.43 0.28
CA ASP A 393 -6.37 -33.87 0.15
C ASP A 393 -5.92 -33.94 -1.31
N ILE A 394 -6.06 -32.82 -2.04
CA ILE A 394 -5.35 -32.64 -3.31
C ILE A 394 -3.93 -32.23 -2.97
N GLU A 395 -3.07 -33.23 -2.88
CA GLU A 395 -1.62 -33.07 -2.80
C GLU A 395 -1.13 -32.26 -4.02
N ALA A 396 -0.42 -31.15 -3.77
CA ALA A 396 0.15 -30.34 -4.83
C ALA A 396 1.21 -31.15 -5.60
N PRO A 397 1.19 -31.17 -6.94
CA PRO A 397 2.23 -31.87 -7.69
C PRO A 397 3.60 -31.23 -7.42
N PRO A 398 4.67 -32.03 -7.25
CA PRO A 398 5.99 -31.50 -6.95
C PRO A 398 6.49 -30.58 -8.08
N ALA A 399 7.09 -29.46 -7.67
CA ALA A 399 7.77 -28.55 -8.57
C ALA A 399 8.76 -29.32 -9.46
N ARG A 400 8.56 -29.27 -10.78
CA ARG A 400 9.54 -29.73 -11.76
C ARG A 400 10.84 -28.97 -11.53
N ARG A 401 11.81 -29.63 -10.92
CA ARG A 401 13.22 -29.24 -11.02
C ARG A 401 13.61 -29.33 -12.49
N THR A 402 14.03 -28.21 -13.05
CA THR A 402 14.78 -28.19 -14.31
C THR A 402 16.05 -29.03 -14.13
N PRO A 403 16.35 -29.98 -15.03
CA PRO A 403 17.59 -30.73 -14.96
C PRO A 403 18.78 -29.81 -15.29
N PRO A 404 19.97 -30.04 -14.70
CA PRO A 404 21.19 -29.37 -15.10
C PRO A 404 21.56 -29.79 -16.53
N PHE A 405 22.03 -28.82 -17.31
CA PHE A 405 22.65 -29.04 -18.62
C PHE A 405 23.73 -30.11 -18.50
N GLY A 406 23.55 -31.22 -19.23
CA GLY A 406 24.59 -32.19 -19.51
C GLY A 406 25.43 -31.72 -20.69
N ASP A 407 26.75 -31.77 -20.51
CA ASP A 407 27.74 -31.77 -21.59
C ASP A 407 27.44 -32.89 -22.59
N GLU A 408 27.35 -32.54 -23.87
CA GLU A 408 27.66 -33.47 -24.96
C GLU A 408 28.86 -32.92 -25.73
N SER A 409 30.02 -33.44 -25.34
CA SER A 409 31.16 -33.62 -26.22
C SER A 409 30.94 -34.88 -27.09
N ALA A 410 30.86 -34.69 -28.41
CA ALA A 410 31.43 -35.44 -29.55
C ALA A 410 31.65 -36.99 -29.46
N PRO A 411 31.58 -37.74 -30.59
CA PRO A 411 32.36 -37.49 -31.81
C PRO A 411 31.56 -37.10 -33.05
#